data_AF-A0A5N1JK87-F1
#
_entry.id   AF-A0A5N1JK87-F1
#
_cell.length_a   1.000
_cell.length_b   1.000
_cell.length_c   1.000
_cell.angle_alpha   90.00
_cell.angle_beta   90.00
_cell.angle_gamma   90.00
#
_symmetry.space_group_name_H-M   'P 1'
#
loop_
_entity.id
_entity.type
_entity.pdbx_description
1 polymer ?
#
loop_
_entity_poly.entity_id
_entity_poly.type
_entity_poly.pdbx_seq_one_letter_code
_entity_poly.pdbx_strand_id
1 'polypeptide(L)'
;MSEDQSPIRPTTPQAIQLAKTLMRTSRYGALAVLDSVTGRPLASRVAVATDVDGTPVILVSGLAAHTPGLIANPACSLLLGEAGKGDPLAHPRITLHCTAFKIERDSADYTRTRRRYLNHNPKGSLYVDLGDFVFFRLVVESASLNGGFGKAFNLSRTDLINPSEIADAIASSEQSGIDDANSKYEKEIDLLAKRHNHAAGRWKIMSLDPDGFNLSSGDHVIRSHFPVQADSNGVALEMLTGVLKTRR
;
A
#
# COMPACT_ATOMS: atom_id res chain seq x y z
N MET A 1 36.43 -24.45 5.78
CA MET A 1 35.01 -24.39 6.14
C MET A 1 34.54 -23.00 5.74
N SER A 2 33.90 -22.88 4.58
CA SER A 2 33.32 -21.62 4.13
C SER A 2 32.17 -21.27 5.08
N GLU A 3 32.22 -20.08 5.69
CA GLU A 3 31.07 -19.54 6.41
C GLU A 3 29.84 -19.59 5.50
N ASP A 4 28.79 -20.24 6.00
CA ASP A 4 27.54 -20.44 5.29
C ASP A 4 26.87 -19.07 5.09
N GLN A 5 27.17 -18.41 3.97
CA GLN A 5 26.57 -17.12 3.64
C GLN A 5 25.07 -17.32 3.44
N SER A 6 24.28 -16.86 4.42
CA SER A 6 22.83 -16.84 4.30
C SER A 6 22.42 -16.17 2.98
N PRO A 7 21.53 -16.79 2.19
CA PRO A 7 21.02 -16.18 0.96
C PRO A 7 20.18 -14.92 1.24
N ILE A 8 19.81 -14.69 2.51
CA ILE A 8 19.11 -13.49 2.97
C ILE A 8 20.12 -12.40 3.30
N ARG A 9 19.99 -11.26 2.61
CA ARG A 9 20.83 -10.09 2.81
C ARG A 9 20.37 -9.29 4.05
N PRO A 10 21.27 -8.55 4.70
CA PRO A 10 20.89 -7.55 5.70
C PRO A 10 19.93 -6.52 5.10
N THR A 11 18.91 -6.15 5.86
CA THR A 11 17.90 -5.18 5.43
C THR A 11 18.50 -3.77 5.37
N THR A 12 18.41 -3.13 4.21
CA THR A 12 18.95 -1.79 3.96
C THR A 12 17.83 -0.75 3.79
N PRO A 13 18.12 0.56 3.93
CA PRO A 13 17.13 1.61 3.66
C PRO A 13 16.51 1.52 2.25
N GLN A 14 17.28 1.10 1.24
CA GLN A 14 16.77 0.93 -0.13
C GLN A 14 15.83 -0.27 -0.24
N ALA A 15 16.10 -1.36 0.49
CA ALA A 15 15.19 -2.51 0.57
C ALA A 15 13.88 -2.13 1.26
N ILE A 16 13.94 -1.37 2.35
CA ILE A 16 12.77 -0.83 3.05
C ILE A 16 11.96 0.09 2.12
N GLN A 17 12.61 1.00 1.43
CA GLN A 17 11.94 1.92 0.49
C GLN A 17 11.27 1.17 -0.67
N LEU A 18 11.91 0.11 -1.20
CA LEU A 18 11.32 -0.76 -2.22
C LEU A 18 10.10 -1.52 -1.68
N ALA A 19 10.20 -2.11 -0.49
CA ALA A 19 9.09 -2.79 0.18
C ALA A 19 7.89 -1.86 0.38
N LYS A 20 8.12 -0.67 0.98
CA LYS A 20 7.10 0.36 1.14
C LYS A 20 6.52 0.77 -0.21
N THR A 21 7.34 0.94 -1.26
CA THR A 21 6.84 1.26 -2.60
C THR A 21 5.85 0.19 -3.08
N LEU A 22 6.22 -1.09 -3.04
CA LEU A 22 5.33 -2.19 -3.46
C LEU A 22 4.02 -2.18 -2.67
N MET A 23 4.07 -1.95 -1.35
CA MET A 23 2.87 -1.86 -0.52
C MET A 23 1.98 -0.67 -0.88
N ARG A 24 2.56 0.51 -1.09
CA ARG A 24 1.81 1.76 -1.31
C ARG A 24 1.27 1.91 -2.73
N THR A 25 1.84 1.23 -3.72
CA THR A 25 1.41 1.34 -5.13
C THR A 25 0.55 0.19 -5.61
N SER A 26 0.60 -0.98 -4.96
CA SER A 26 -0.19 -2.14 -5.37
C SER A 26 -1.69 -1.87 -5.26
N ARG A 27 -2.45 -2.14 -6.32
CA ARG A 27 -3.93 -2.08 -6.33
C ARG A 27 -4.60 -3.41 -6.04
N TYR A 28 -3.85 -4.50 -6.16
CA TYR A 28 -4.31 -5.84 -5.86
C TYR A 28 -3.14 -6.72 -5.44
N GLY A 29 -3.47 -7.88 -4.88
CA GLY A 29 -2.50 -8.89 -4.46
C GLY A 29 -3.11 -10.27 -4.41
N ALA A 30 -2.28 -11.28 -4.14
CA ALA A 30 -2.75 -12.62 -3.81
C ALA A 30 -2.80 -12.78 -2.29
N LEU A 31 -4.02 -12.91 -1.75
CA LEU A 31 -4.28 -13.20 -0.36
C LEU A 31 -4.32 -14.71 -0.16
N ALA A 32 -3.50 -15.21 0.78
CA ALA A 32 -3.53 -16.58 1.26
C ALA A 32 -4.17 -16.63 2.66
N VAL A 33 -5.15 -17.52 2.81
CA VAL A 33 -5.87 -17.80 4.07
C VAL A 33 -5.96 -19.31 4.27
N LEU A 34 -6.44 -19.75 5.43
CA LEU A 34 -6.89 -21.13 5.61
C LEU A 34 -8.39 -21.21 5.33
N ASP A 35 -8.78 -22.16 4.48
CA ASP A 35 -10.18 -22.46 4.22
C ASP A 35 -10.86 -22.95 5.52
N SER A 36 -11.95 -22.31 5.91
CA SER A 36 -12.60 -22.55 7.20
C SER A 36 -13.21 -23.95 7.38
N VAL A 37 -13.46 -24.67 6.28
CA VAL A 37 -14.10 -26.00 6.31
C VAL A 37 -13.05 -27.10 6.27
N THR A 38 -12.08 -26.96 5.37
CA THR A 38 -11.09 -28.00 5.08
C THR A 38 -9.76 -27.79 5.79
N GLY A 39 -9.49 -26.59 6.31
CA GLY A 39 -8.20 -26.20 6.88
C GLY A 39 -7.07 -26.07 5.84
N ARG A 40 -7.37 -26.22 4.54
CA ARG A 40 -6.36 -26.17 3.47
C ARG A 40 -6.01 -24.72 3.13
N PRO A 41 -4.77 -24.44 2.68
CA PRO A 41 -4.43 -23.13 2.16
C PRO A 41 -5.31 -22.76 0.96
N LEU A 42 -5.86 -21.56 0.98
CA LEU A 42 -6.64 -20.95 -0.09
C LEU A 42 -5.96 -19.65 -0.53
N ALA A 43 -5.62 -19.56 -1.82
CA ALA A 43 -5.13 -18.34 -2.43
C ALA A 43 -6.21 -17.71 -3.31
N SER A 44 -6.42 -16.39 -3.17
CA SER A 44 -7.38 -15.63 -3.97
C SER A 44 -6.87 -14.22 -4.26
N ARG A 45 -7.34 -13.60 -5.34
CA ARG A 45 -7.01 -12.21 -5.64
C ARG A 45 -7.92 -11.26 -4.86
N VAL A 46 -7.33 -10.24 -4.26
CA VAL A 46 -8.05 -9.15 -3.57
C VAL A 46 -7.57 -7.80 -4.07
N ALA A 47 -8.47 -6.82 -4.13
CA ALA A 47 -8.08 -5.42 -4.29
C ALA A 47 -7.49 -4.90 -2.97
N VAL A 48 -6.44 -4.09 -3.06
CA VAL A 48 -5.64 -3.62 -1.92
C VAL A 48 -5.54 -2.11 -2.00
N ALA A 49 -5.60 -1.47 -0.85
CA ALA A 49 -5.15 -0.10 -0.61
C ALA A 49 -4.31 -0.09 0.67
N THR A 50 -3.82 1.08 1.10
CA THR A 50 -3.22 1.23 2.43
C THR A 50 -3.85 2.37 3.21
N ASP A 51 -3.93 2.21 4.53
CA ASP A 51 -4.16 3.34 5.44
C ASP A 51 -2.91 4.28 5.46
N VAL A 52 -3.00 5.38 6.20
CA VAL A 52 -1.98 6.44 6.27
C VAL A 52 -0.67 5.92 6.89
N ASP A 53 -0.74 5.03 7.87
CA ASP A 53 0.44 4.39 8.46
C ASP A 53 1.12 3.38 7.50
N GLY A 54 0.38 2.96 6.47
CA GLY A 54 0.80 1.95 5.52
C GLY A 54 0.21 0.57 5.66
N THR A 55 -0.63 0.36 6.66
CA THR A 55 -1.31 -0.92 6.88
C THR A 55 -2.16 -1.26 5.66
N PRO A 56 -1.99 -2.43 5.03
CA PRO A 56 -2.83 -2.85 3.91
C PRO A 56 -4.29 -3.00 4.34
N VAL A 57 -5.19 -2.55 3.49
CA VAL A 57 -6.64 -2.65 3.65
C VAL A 57 -7.21 -3.35 2.43
N ILE A 58 -8.11 -4.30 2.69
CA ILE A 58 -8.89 -4.99 1.66
C ILE A 58 -10.38 -4.79 1.92
N LEU A 59 -11.17 -4.78 0.84
CA LEU A 59 -12.63 -4.78 0.87
C LEU A 59 -13.13 -6.05 0.21
N VAL A 60 -13.80 -6.91 0.96
CA VAL A 60 -14.17 -8.26 0.51
C VAL A 60 -15.66 -8.52 0.72
N SER A 61 -16.28 -9.27 -0.19
CA SER A 61 -17.66 -9.75 -0.04
C SER A 61 -17.73 -10.87 0.99
N GLY A 62 -18.79 -10.90 1.79
CA GLY A 62 -19.13 -12.02 2.67
C GLY A 62 -19.31 -13.36 1.94
N LEU A 63 -19.57 -13.32 0.62
CA LEU A 63 -19.73 -14.49 -0.23
C LEU A 63 -18.41 -15.00 -0.84
N ALA A 64 -17.32 -14.24 -0.71
CA ALA A 64 -16.03 -14.65 -1.24
C ALA A 64 -15.43 -15.80 -0.42
N ALA A 65 -14.81 -16.78 -1.09
CA ALA A 65 -14.27 -17.98 -0.45
C ALA A 65 -13.23 -17.68 0.66
N HIS A 66 -12.49 -16.56 0.58
CA HIS A 66 -11.53 -16.18 1.60
C HIS A 66 -12.17 -15.59 2.87
N THR A 67 -13.40 -15.07 2.80
CA THR A 67 -13.99 -14.31 3.91
C THR A 67 -14.30 -15.19 5.12
N PRO A 68 -14.93 -16.37 4.98
CA PRO A 68 -15.07 -17.31 6.10
C PRO A 68 -13.71 -17.73 6.69
N GLY A 69 -12.69 -17.89 5.85
CA GLY A 69 -11.33 -18.20 6.27
C GLY A 69 -10.73 -17.12 7.17
N LEU A 70 -10.80 -15.85 6.75
CA LEU A 70 -10.33 -14.69 7.53
C LEU A 70 -11.05 -14.56 8.88
N ILE A 71 -12.35 -14.86 8.91
CA ILE A 71 -13.15 -14.78 10.13
C ILE A 71 -12.79 -15.91 11.10
N ALA A 72 -12.62 -17.13 10.59
CA ALA A 72 -12.31 -18.31 11.40
C ALA A 72 -10.85 -18.31 11.90
N ASN A 73 -9.91 -17.86 11.06
CA ASN A 73 -8.50 -17.72 11.39
C ASN A 73 -7.95 -16.42 10.79
N PRO A 74 -7.61 -15.41 11.61
CA PRO A 74 -7.17 -14.12 11.11
C PRO A 74 -5.74 -14.14 10.55
N ALA A 75 -4.95 -15.20 10.80
CA ALA A 75 -3.62 -15.34 10.23
C ALA A 75 -3.70 -15.53 8.71
N CYS A 76 -3.09 -14.60 7.98
CA CYS A 76 -3.11 -14.57 6.53
C CYS A 76 -1.78 -14.07 5.96
N SER A 77 -1.61 -14.23 4.66
CA SER A 77 -0.46 -13.67 3.94
C SER A 77 -0.91 -12.93 2.70
N LEU A 78 -0.24 -11.82 2.37
CA LEU A 78 -0.51 -11.02 1.19
C LEU A 78 0.74 -10.89 0.33
N LEU A 79 0.70 -11.43 -0.88
CA LEU A 79 1.74 -11.25 -1.89
C LEU A 79 1.41 -10.05 -2.77
N LEU A 80 2.37 -9.11 -2.85
CA LEU A 80 2.33 -7.91 -3.67
C LEU A 80 3.53 -7.83 -4.61
N GLY A 81 3.35 -7.14 -5.73
CA GLY A 81 4.33 -7.03 -6.81
C GLY A 81 3.85 -7.73 -8.07
N GLU A 82 4.12 -7.10 -9.22
CA GLU A 82 3.70 -7.60 -10.52
C GLU A 82 4.91 -8.04 -11.34
N ALA A 83 4.75 -9.13 -12.08
CA ALA A 83 5.71 -9.50 -13.10
C ALA A 83 5.45 -8.66 -14.37
N GLY A 84 6.49 -7.99 -14.87
CA GLY A 84 6.48 -7.36 -16.18
C GLY A 84 6.97 -8.31 -17.28
N LYS A 85 7.40 -7.72 -18.41
CA LYS A 85 8.05 -8.48 -19.50
C LYS A 85 9.34 -9.13 -19.02
N GLY A 86 9.65 -10.32 -19.57
CA GLY A 86 10.87 -11.07 -19.26
C GLY A 86 10.64 -12.15 -18.19
N ASP A 87 11.70 -12.52 -17.47
CA ASP A 87 11.61 -13.52 -16.40
C ASP A 87 10.79 -12.97 -15.20
N PRO A 88 9.69 -13.62 -14.79
CA PRO A 88 8.88 -13.17 -13.67
C PRO A 88 9.66 -13.09 -12.34
N LEU A 89 10.71 -13.90 -12.15
CA LEU A 89 11.54 -13.91 -10.94
C LEU A 89 12.57 -12.76 -10.89
N ALA A 90 12.73 -12.00 -11.97
CA ALA A 90 13.53 -10.79 -11.99
C ALA A 90 12.80 -9.59 -11.34
N HIS A 91 11.46 -9.62 -11.26
CA HIS A 91 10.66 -8.50 -10.79
C HIS A 91 10.51 -8.48 -9.26
N PRO A 92 10.53 -7.31 -8.62
CA PRO A 92 10.35 -7.21 -7.18
C PRO A 92 8.98 -7.69 -6.70
N ARG A 93 8.96 -8.38 -5.56
CA ARG A 93 7.75 -8.84 -4.88
C ARG A 93 7.97 -8.93 -3.38
N ILE A 94 6.91 -8.71 -2.62
CA ILE A 94 6.90 -8.78 -1.17
C ILE A 94 5.75 -9.67 -0.69
N THR A 95 6.06 -10.60 0.20
CA THR A 95 5.07 -11.41 0.91
C THR A 95 4.97 -10.90 2.33
N LEU A 96 3.80 -10.39 2.71
CA LEU A 96 3.49 -9.94 4.06
C LEU A 96 2.91 -11.11 4.86
N HIS A 97 3.33 -11.23 6.12
CA HIS A 97 2.66 -12.03 7.13
C HIS A 97 1.78 -11.11 7.96
N CYS A 98 0.49 -11.40 8.04
CA CYS A 98 -0.49 -10.50 8.61
C CYS A 98 -1.50 -11.21 9.52
N THR A 99 -2.02 -10.45 10.47
CA THR A 99 -3.26 -10.78 11.18
C THR A 99 -4.37 -9.83 10.71
N ALA A 100 -5.46 -10.39 10.17
CA ALA A 100 -6.58 -9.63 9.64
C ALA A 100 -7.57 -9.24 10.75
N PHE A 101 -7.94 -7.97 10.80
CA PHE A 101 -9.00 -7.46 11.69
C PHE A 101 -10.07 -6.76 10.86
N LYS A 102 -11.31 -7.17 11.07
CA LYS A 102 -12.46 -6.52 10.47
C LYS A 102 -12.58 -5.08 10.98
N ILE A 103 -12.89 -4.15 10.07
CA ILE A 103 -13.19 -2.75 10.40
C ILE A 103 -14.70 -2.60 10.39
N GLU A 104 -15.29 -2.42 11.56
CA GLU A 104 -16.73 -2.23 11.71
C GLU A 104 -17.18 -0.89 11.15
N ARG A 105 -18.41 -0.85 10.60
CA ARG A 105 -18.97 0.33 9.91
C ARG A 105 -19.11 1.55 10.82
N ASP A 106 -19.29 1.33 12.12
CA ASP A 106 -19.43 2.35 13.17
C ASP A 106 -18.10 2.73 13.83
N SER A 107 -16.98 2.10 13.44
CA SER A 107 -15.66 2.44 13.98
C SER A 107 -15.16 3.79 13.47
N ALA A 108 -14.38 4.49 14.31
CA ALA A 108 -13.79 5.79 13.96
C ALA A 108 -12.91 5.75 12.69
N ASP A 109 -12.30 4.60 12.39
CA ASP A 109 -11.43 4.42 11.22
C ASP A 109 -12.20 4.20 9.92
N TYR A 110 -13.47 3.80 9.97
CA TYR A 110 -14.20 3.33 8.79
C TYR A 110 -14.28 4.40 7.70
N THR A 111 -14.64 5.63 8.07
CA THR A 111 -14.79 6.74 7.12
C THR A 111 -13.48 7.06 6.40
N ARG A 112 -12.35 7.12 7.13
CA ARG A 112 -11.02 7.34 6.57
C ARG A 112 -10.62 6.18 5.65
N THR A 113 -10.82 4.95 6.11
CA THR A 113 -10.52 3.72 5.39
C THR A 113 -11.27 3.66 4.07
N ARG A 114 -12.60 3.86 4.10
CA ARG A 114 -13.46 3.87 2.91
C ARG A 114 -12.99 4.92 1.92
N ARG A 115 -12.76 6.16 2.37
CA ARG A 115 -12.25 7.26 1.54
C ARG A 115 -10.94 6.88 0.84
N ARG A 116 -9.91 6.48 1.61
CA ARG A 116 -8.59 6.11 1.05
C ARG A 116 -8.68 4.92 0.11
N TYR A 117 -9.45 3.89 0.48
CA TYR A 117 -9.68 2.74 -0.38
C TYR A 117 -10.31 3.16 -1.72
N LEU A 118 -11.31 4.06 -1.73
CA LEU A 118 -11.95 4.51 -2.96
C LEU A 118 -11.07 5.45 -3.79
N ASN A 119 -10.21 6.28 -3.17
CA ASN A 119 -9.19 7.02 -3.90
C ASN A 119 -8.23 6.07 -4.63
N HIS A 120 -7.90 4.93 -3.98
CA HIS A 120 -7.01 3.91 -4.52
C HIS A 120 -7.70 2.86 -5.40
N ASN A 121 -9.00 2.67 -5.29
CA ASN A 121 -9.77 1.69 -6.05
C ASN A 121 -11.14 2.28 -6.39
N PRO A 122 -11.24 3.23 -7.36
CA PRO A 122 -12.48 3.96 -7.61
C PRO A 122 -13.66 3.07 -7.99
N LYS A 123 -13.40 1.97 -8.71
CA LYS A 123 -14.41 0.94 -9.06
C LYS A 123 -15.04 0.27 -7.83
N GLY A 124 -14.39 0.36 -6.66
CA GLY A 124 -14.92 -0.09 -5.38
C GLY A 124 -16.22 0.58 -4.95
N SER A 125 -16.49 1.78 -5.45
CA SER A 125 -17.75 2.52 -5.20
C SER A 125 -18.99 1.75 -5.63
N LEU A 126 -18.86 0.82 -6.58
CA LEU A 126 -19.97 0.00 -7.07
C LEU A 126 -20.44 -1.04 -6.04
N TYR A 127 -19.62 -1.38 -5.05
CA TYR A 127 -19.90 -2.49 -4.14
C TYR A 127 -19.60 -2.21 -2.66
N VAL A 128 -18.88 -1.15 -2.30
CA VAL A 128 -18.49 -0.83 -0.92
C VAL A 128 -19.67 -0.64 0.05
N ASP A 129 -20.80 -0.16 -0.47
CA ASP A 129 -22.01 0.09 0.32
C ASP A 129 -22.99 -1.09 0.28
N LEU A 130 -22.65 -2.17 -0.43
CA LEU A 130 -23.42 -3.43 -0.35
C LEU A 130 -23.23 -4.05 1.03
N GLY A 131 -24.33 -4.58 1.60
CA GLY A 131 -24.39 -5.00 3.00
C GLY A 131 -23.43 -6.13 3.38
N ASP A 132 -23.07 -6.98 2.42
CA ASP A 132 -22.16 -8.10 2.62
C ASP A 132 -20.68 -7.72 2.43
N PHE A 133 -20.36 -6.53 1.94
CA PHE A 133 -18.97 -6.09 1.79
C PHE A 133 -18.42 -5.49 3.08
N VAL A 134 -17.24 -5.96 3.47
CA VAL A 134 -16.58 -5.62 4.72
C VAL A 134 -15.11 -5.26 4.49
N PHE A 135 -14.62 -4.28 5.23
CA PHE A 135 -13.20 -3.94 5.25
C PHE A 135 -12.44 -4.82 6.25
N PHE A 136 -11.23 -5.23 5.88
CA PHE A 136 -10.24 -5.78 6.81
C PHE A 136 -8.97 -4.93 6.74
N ARG A 137 -8.43 -4.57 7.91
CA ARG A 137 -7.03 -4.14 8.04
C ARG A 137 -6.16 -5.38 8.23
N LEU A 138 -5.05 -5.46 7.51
CA LEU A 138 -4.09 -6.56 7.60
C LEU A 138 -2.88 -6.07 8.40
N VAL A 139 -2.90 -6.32 9.71
CA VAL A 139 -1.82 -5.90 10.60
C VAL A 139 -0.56 -6.69 10.25
N VAL A 140 0.44 -6.01 9.71
CA VAL A 140 1.71 -6.62 9.27
C VAL A 140 2.56 -6.98 10.47
N GLU A 141 3.02 -8.23 10.52
CA GLU A 141 3.89 -8.76 11.57
C GLU A 141 5.34 -8.81 11.08
N SER A 142 5.53 -9.27 9.85
CA SER A 142 6.81 -9.35 9.16
C SER A 142 6.60 -9.44 7.65
N ALA A 143 7.68 -9.37 6.89
CA ALA A 143 7.63 -9.61 5.45
C ALA A 143 8.91 -10.25 4.91
N SER A 144 8.77 -10.96 3.80
CA SER A 144 9.88 -11.36 2.95
C SER A 144 9.83 -10.55 1.65
N LEU A 145 10.89 -9.79 1.39
CA LEU A 145 11.07 -9.06 0.14
C LEU A 145 12.04 -9.81 -0.75
N ASN A 146 11.66 -10.00 -2.00
CA ASN A 146 12.57 -10.37 -3.06
C ASN A 146 12.62 -9.22 -4.08
N GLY A 147 13.74 -8.51 -4.14
CA GLY A 147 13.98 -7.39 -5.04
C GLY A 147 14.49 -7.78 -6.43
N GLY A 148 14.30 -9.03 -6.84
CA GLY A 148 14.90 -9.65 -8.02
C GLY A 148 16.04 -10.61 -7.68
N PHE A 149 16.75 -11.11 -8.70
CA PHE A 149 17.77 -12.15 -8.53
C PHE A 149 18.79 -11.83 -7.44
N GLY A 150 18.94 -12.77 -6.51
CA GLY A 150 19.90 -12.72 -5.41
C GLY A 150 19.62 -11.64 -4.35
N LYS A 151 18.49 -10.92 -4.40
CA LYS A 151 18.16 -9.80 -3.49
C LYS A 151 16.99 -10.16 -2.57
N ALA A 152 17.21 -11.08 -1.63
CA ALA A 152 16.23 -11.46 -0.63
C ALA A 152 16.49 -10.75 0.72
N PHE A 153 15.42 -10.28 1.37
CA PHE A 153 15.49 -9.55 2.66
C PHE A 153 14.31 -9.96 3.54
N ASN A 154 14.52 -9.95 4.86
CA ASN A 154 13.46 -10.09 5.85
C ASN A 154 13.20 -8.74 6.52
N LEU A 155 11.95 -8.30 6.55
CA LEU A 155 11.54 -7.02 7.14
C LEU A 155 10.65 -7.25 8.35
N SER A 156 10.82 -6.38 9.33
CA SER A 156 9.96 -6.30 10.50
C SER A 156 8.78 -5.36 10.25
N ARG A 157 7.79 -5.39 11.14
CA ARG A 157 6.69 -4.40 11.14
C ARG A 157 7.20 -2.95 11.17
N THR A 158 8.20 -2.66 12.00
CA THR A 158 8.74 -1.30 12.17
C THR A 158 9.48 -0.77 10.94
N ASP A 159 9.91 -1.66 10.05
CA ASP A 159 10.46 -1.26 8.75
C ASP A 159 9.37 -0.79 7.78
N LEU A 160 8.12 -1.25 7.95
CA LEU A 160 7.07 -1.16 6.92
C LEU A 160 5.92 -0.21 7.29
N ILE A 161 5.62 -0.12 8.59
CA ILE A 161 4.47 0.61 9.14
C ILE A 161 4.98 1.82 9.91
N ASN A 162 4.41 2.98 9.62
CA ASN A 162 4.77 4.23 10.29
C ASN A 162 4.11 4.31 11.67
N PRO A 163 4.69 5.05 12.63
CA PRO A 163 4.07 5.27 13.93
C PRO A 163 2.67 5.87 13.80
N SER A 164 1.72 5.37 14.58
CA SER A 164 0.31 5.79 14.49
C SER A 164 0.12 7.27 14.80
N GLU A 165 0.85 7.82 15.78
CA GLU A 165 0.80 9.24 16.14
C GLU A 165 1.07 10.16 14.93
N ILE A 166 2.12 9.85 14.17
CA ILE A 166 2.50 10.61 12.97
C ILE A 166 1.46 10.41 11.87
N ALA A 167 1.04 9.17 11.66
CA ALA A 167 0.04 8.84 10.64
C ALA A 167 -1.31 9.54 10.92
N ASP A 168 -1.77 9.57 12.18
CA ASP A 168 -3.02 10.19 12.60
C ASP A 168 -2.98 11.71 12.46
N ALA A 169 -1.83 12.34 12.75
CA ALA A 169 -1.63 13.76 12.52
C ALA A 169 -1.84 14.15 11.05
N ILE A 170 -1.37 13.33 10.11
CA ILE A 170 -1.58 13.51 8.66
C ILE A 170 -3.01 13.14 8.25
N ALA A 171 -3.54 12.04 8.78
CA ALA A 171 -4.84 11.47 8.41
C ALA A 171 -6.00 12.47 8.50
N SER A 172 -5.97 13.33 9.53
CA SER A 172 -6.98 14.33 9.85
C SER A 172 -7.25 15.33 8.71
N SER A 173 -6.23 15.64 7.91
CA SER A 173 -6.25 16.72 6.90
C SER A 173 -5.72 16.28 5.54
N GLU A 174 -5.37 15.00 5.40
CA GLU A 174 -4.86 14.40 4.18
C GLU A 174 -5.73 14.73 2.95
N GLN A 175 -7.04 14.47 3.03
CA GLN A 175 -7.94 14.61 1.88
C GLN A 175 -8.04 16.06 1.41
N SER A 176 -8.28 16.99 2.34
CA SER A 176 -8.30 18.42 2.01
C SER A 176 -6.97 18.89 1.42
N GLY A 177 -5.84 18.39 1.95
CA GLY A 177 -4.52 18.74 1.45
C GLY A 177 -4.26 18.25 0.03
N ILE A 178 -4.64 17.01 -0.29
CA ILE A 178 -4.47 16.49 -1.65
C ILE A 178 -5.44 17.14 -2.65
N ASP A 179 -6.66 17.48 -2.23
CA ASP A 179 -7.64 18.16 -3.09
C ASP A 179 -7.17 19.58 -3.44
N ASP A 180 -6.68 20.32 -2.44
CA ASP A 180 -6.07 21.63 -2.64
C ASP A 180 -4.86 21.56 -3.57
N ALA A 181 -3.98 20.56 -3.39
CA ALA A 181 -2.81 20.38 -4.22
C ALA A 181 -3.18 20.03 -5.67
N ASN A 182 -4.14 19.11 -5.87
CA ASN A 182 -4.64 18.75 -7.19
C ASN A 182 -5.26 19.94 -7.93
N SER A 183 -5.97 20.82 -7.23
CA SER A 183 -6.58 22.02 -7.80
C SER A 183 -5.52 23.08 -8.20
N LYS A 184 -4.50 23.27 -7.36
CA LYS A 184 -3.50 24.35 -7.55
C LYS A 184 -2.33 23.97 -8.46
N TYR A 185 -1.98 22.68 -8.53
CA TYR A 185 -0.72 22.21 -9.12
C TYR A 185 -0.89 21.16 -10.22
N GLU A 186 -2.01 21.16 -10.95
CA GLU A 186 -2.29 20.17 -12.02
C GLU A 186 -1.14 20.03 -13.03
N LYS A 187 -0.55 21.16 -13.46
CA LYS A 187 0.56 21.16 -14.42
C LYS A 187 1.83 20.54 -13.84
N GLU A 188 2.18 20.86 -12.61
CA GLU A 188 3.34 20.34 -11.91
C GLU A 188 3.21 18.83 -11.63
N ILE A 189 2.00 18.36 -11.31
CA ILE A 189 1.69 16.94 -11.12
C ILE A 189 1.92 16.17 -12.42
N ASP A 190 1.41 16.67 -13.55
CA ASP A 190 1.63 16.04 -14.86
C ASP A 190 3.11 16.04 -15.26
N LEU A 191 3.85 17.11 -14.96
CA LEU A 191 5.30 17.18 -15.21
C LEU A 191 6.07 16.18 -14.34
N LEU A 192 5.71 16.03 -13.06
CA LEU A 192 6.31 15.05 -12.16
C LEU A 192 6.07 13.63 -12.66
N ALA A 193 4.85 13.30 -13.08
CA ALA A 193 4.53 11.98 -13.62
C ALA A 193 5.31 11.65 -14.90
N LYS A 194 5.47 12.63 -15.81
CA LYS A 194 6.29 12.45 -17.03
C LYS A 194 7.75 12.10 -16.73
N ARG A 195 8.32 12.62 -15.64
CA ARG A 195 9.70 12.29 -15.23
C ARG A 195 9.89 10.87 -14.74
N HIS A 196 8.86 10.25 -14.18
CA HIS A 196 8.97 8.93 -13.58
C HIS A 196 8.94 7.79 -14.61
N ASN A 197 8.27 7.94 -15.76
CA ASN A 197 8.18 6.89 -16.81
C ASN A 197 7.62 7.39 -18.17
N HIS A 198 7.71 8.67 -18.49
CA HIS A 198 7.01 9.27 -19.66
C HIS A 198 5.51 8.94 -19.69
N ALA A 199 4.92 8.77 -18.52
CA ALA A 199 3.62 8.15 -18.42
C ALA A 199 2.51 9.10 -18.89
N ALA A 200 1.84 8.73 -19.98
CA ALA A 200 0.73 9.49 -20.54
C ALA A 200 -0.51 9.42 -19.64
N GLY A 201 -1.38 10.43 -19.75
CA GLY A 201 -2.65 10.51 -19.04
C GLY A 201 -2.74 11.73 -18.12
N ARG A 202 -3.88 11.85 -17.44
CA ARG A 202 -4.16 12.93 -16.50
C ARG A 202 -3.86 12.45 -15.09
N TRP A 203 -2.82 13.01 -14.48
CA TRP A 203 -2.35 12.57 -13.19
C TRP A 203 -2.97 13.39 -12.06
N LYS A 204 -3.20 12.72 -10.93
CA LYS A 204 -3.62 13.36 -9.68
C LYS A 204 -2.93 12.72 -8.50
N ILE A 205 -2.69 13.50 -7.45
CA ILE A 205 -2.33 12.98 -6.14
C ILE A 205 -3.53 12.22 -5.59
N MET A 206 -3.31 10.97 -5.19
CA MET A 206 -4.35 10.09 -4.68
C MET A 206 -4.28 9.85 -3.17
N SER A 207 -3.08 9.97 -2.60
CA SER A 207 -2.85 9.78 -1.18
C SER A 207 -1.55 10.46 -0.74
N LEU A 208 -1.53 10.87 0.52
CA LEU A 208 -0.37 11.40 1.24
C LEU A 208 -0.19 10.59 2.53
N ASP A 209 1.06 10.34 2.92
CA ASP A 209 1.43 9.64 4.13
C ASP A 209 2.81 10.11 4.64
N PRO A 210 3.30 9.66 5.81
CA PRO A 210 4.54 10.16 6.40
C PRO A 210 5.77 10.02 5.51
N ASP A 211 5.81 9.02 4.62
CA ASP A 211 6.99 8.76 3.78
C ASP A 211 6.89 9.41 2.39
N GLY A 212 5.77 10.03 2.03
CA GLY A 212 5.57 10.58 0.69
C GLY A 212 4.13 10.56 0.21
N PHE A 213 3.96 10.61 -1.11
CA PHE A 213 2.65 10.65 -1.74
C PHE A 213 2.59 9.78 -3.01
N ASN A 214 1.38 9.41 -3.38
CA ASN A 214 1.11 8.65 -4.60
C ASN A 214 0.42 9.52 -5.64
N LEU A 215 0.83 9.37 -6.89
CA LEU A 215 0.13 9.88 -8.06
C LEU A 215 -0.57 8.73 -8.77
N SER A 216 -1.72 8.99 -9.39
CA SER A 216 -2.40 8.00 -10.24
C SER A 216 -2.94 8.57 -11.54
N SER A 217 -2.97 7.72 -12.55
CA SER A 217 -3.66 7.91 -13.84
C SER A 217 -4.24 6.56 -14.26
N GLY A 218 -5.57 6.43 -14.18
CA GLY A 218 -6.24 5.13 -14.31
C GLY A 218 -5.73 4.13 -13.28
N ASP A 219 -5.28 2.96 -13.73
CA ASP A 219 -4.75 1.89 -12.86
C ASP A 219 -3.26 2.07 -12.53
N HIS A 220 -2.57 3.02 -13.18
CA HIS A 220 -1.16 3.28 -12.89
C HIS A 220 -1.01 4.09 -11.61
N VAL A 221 -0.02 3.73 -10.79
CA VAL A 221 0.34 4.43 -9.56
C VAL A 221 1.85 4.68 -9.55
N ILE A 222 2.24 5.91 -9.23
CA ILE A 222 3.64 6.31 -9.04
C ILE A 222 3.81 6.76 -7.60
N ARG A 223 4.82 6.22 -6.93
CA ARG A 223 5.22 6.63 -5.59
C ARG A 223 6.31 7.70 -5.66
N SER A 224 6.08 8.84 -5.02
CA SER A 224 7.12 9.83 -4.73
C SER A 224 7.44 9.79 -3.24
N HIS A 225 8.70 9.49 -2.91
CA HIS A 225 9.16 9.45 -1.52
C HIS A 225 9.70 10.81 -1.08
N PHE A 226 9.47 11.16 0.18
CA PHE A 226 10.16 12.26 0.83
C PHE A 226 11.61 11.86 1.18
N PRO A 227 12.53 12.83 1.25
CA PRO A 227 13.92 12.55 1.64
C PRO A 227 14.05 12.14 3.11
N VAL A 228 13.11 12.57 3.94
CA VAL A 228 12.96 12.20 5.36
C VAL A 228 11.47 12.01 5.65
N GLN A 229 11.16 11.24 6.69
CA GLN A 229 9.78 11.06 7.13
C GLN A 229 9.22 12.39 7.66
N ALA A 230 8.01 12.74 7.23
CA ALA A 230 7.27 13.87 7.77
C ALA A 230 6.72 13.50 9.16
N ASP A 231 6.88 14.40 10.13
CA ASP A 231 6.40 14.25 11.51
C ASP A 231 5.01 14.87 11.74
N SER A 232 4.50 15.62 10.76
CA SER A 232 3.27 16.38 10.85
C SER A 232 2.66 16.62 9.46
N ASN A 233 1.37 16.96 9.43
CA ASN A 233 0.70 17.29 8.18
C ASN A 233 1.30 18.52 7.48
N GLY A 234 1.67 19.55 8.25
CA GLY A 234 2.27 20.77 7.70
C GLY A 234 3.56 20.47 6.94
N VAL A 235 4.45 19.69 7.56
CA VAL A 235 5.72 19.25 6.94
C VAL A 235 5.46 18.37 5.73
N ALA A 236 4.51 17.42 5.80
CA ALA A 236 4.16 16.56 4.68
C ALA A 236 3.67 17.35 3.45
N LEU A 237 2.81 18.36 3.66
CA LEU A 237 2.29 19.22 2.60
C LEU A 237 3.36 20.17 2.04
N GLU A 238 4.25 20.69 2.89
CA GLU A 238 5.40 21.49 2.47
C GLU A 238 6.33 20.66 1.57
N MET A 239 6.70 19.45 1.99
CA MET A 239 7.54 18.55 1.20
C MET A 239 6.89 18.16 -0.12
N LEU A 240 5.59 17.82 -0.11
CA LEU A 240 4.82 17.54 -1.33
C LEU A 240 4.89 18.74 -2.29
N THR A 241 4.61 19.94 -1.79
CA THR A 241 4.63 21.16 -2.61
C THR A 241 6.04 21.47 -3.12
N GLY A 242 7.06 21.25 -2.31
CA GLY A 242 8.46 21.38 -2.69
C GLY A 242 8.84 20.45 -3.84
N VAL A 243 8.43 19.18 -3.79
CA VAL A 243 8.66 18.22 -4.88
C VAL A 243 7.96 18.67 -6.17
N LEU A 244 6.71 19.15 -6.09
CA LEU A 244 5.98 19.64 -7.26
C LEU A 244 6.63 20.86 -7.91
N LYS A 245 7.11 21.80 -7.09
CA LYS A 245 7.74 23.05 -7.56
C LYS A 245 9.18 22.90 -8.02
N THR A 246 9.84 21.78 -7.69
CA THR A 246 11.22 21.54 -8.08
C THR A 246 11.32 21.43 -9.61
N ARG A 247 11.87 22.49 -10.23
CA ARG A 247 12.28 22.51 -11.63
C ARG A 247 13.68 21.92 -11.71
N ARG A 248 13.80 20.68 -12.18
CA ARG A 248 15.06 20.13 -12.69
C ARG A 248 14.87 19.87 -14.17
#